data_AF-A0A3Q0GKK8-F1
#
_entry.id   AF-A0A3Q0GKK8-F1
#
_cell.length_a   1.000
_cell.length_b   1.000
_cell.length_c   1.000
_cell.angle_alpha   90.00
_cell.angle_beta   90.00
_cell.angle_gamma   90.00
#
_symmetry.space_group_name_H-M   'P 1'
#
loop_
_entity.id
_entity.type
_entity.pdbx_description
1 polymer ?
#
loop_
_entity_poly.entity_id
_entity_poly.type
_entity_poly.pdbx_seq_one_letter_code
_entity_poly.pdbx_strand_id
1 'polypeptide(L)'
;MISTVIIHLNNANNFTQSTDCKPVPLKTGEDEEYMLALKQELRGTMKKMPYFMPVEEEHEAIEKYSQKYQQLSKERMAWTPDWRRLPREIKPRKKIKKALSGRIVNQILQQQLELVLVVLKEN
;
A
#
# COMPACT_ATOMS: atom_id res chain seq x y z
N MET A 1 -14.80 -13.13 -53.43
CA MET A 1 -15.11 -12.41 -52.17
C MET A 1 -15.44 -13.36 -51.01
N ILE A 2 -16.12 -14.48 -51.22
CA ILE A 2 -16.53 -15.41 -50.15
C ILE A 2 -15.37 -16.31 -49.65
N SER A 3 -14.32 -16.52 -50.46
CA SER A 3 -13.22 -17.44 -50.13
C SER A 3 -12.27 -16.90 -49.04
N THR A 4 -12.06 -15.59 -48.93
CA THR A 4 -11.12 -15.00 -47.95
C THR A 4 -11.67 -14.99 -46.51
N VAL A 5 -12.99 -15.07 -46.32
CA VAL A 5 -13.64 -15.02 -44.99
C VAL A 5 -13.51 -16.36 -44.25
N ILE A 6 -13.47 -17.49 -44.97
CA ILE A 6 -13.41 -18.83 -44.35
C ILE A 6 -12.02 -19.12 -43.72
N ILE A 7 -10.95 -18.50 -44.24
CA ILE A 7 -9.59 -18.72 -43.73
C ILE A 7 -9.38 -18.04 -42.36
N HIS A 8 -10.07 -16.93 -42.10
CA HIS A 8 -9.97 -16.19 -40.82
C HIS A 8 -10.72 -16.85 -39.66
N LEU A 9 -11.71 -17.70 -39.94
CA LEU A 9 -12.49 -18.41 -38.92
C LEU A 9 -11.83 -19.72 -38.44
N ASN A 10 -10.85 -20.24 -39.19
CA ASN A 10 -10.16 -21.49 -38.85
C ASN A 10 -8.97 -21.31 -37.88
N ASN A 11 -8.61 -20.07 -37.52
CA ASN A 11 -7.49 -19.79 -36.60
C ASN A 11 -7.92 -19.67 -35.11
N ALA A 12 -9.21 -19.85 -34.81
CA ALA A 12 -9.74 -19.65 -33.45
C ALA A 12 -9.88 -20.93 -32.62
N ASN A 13 -9.60 -22.12 -33.18
CA ASN A 13 -9.92 -23.41 -32.55
C ASN A 13 -8.74 -24.10 -31.84
N ASN A 14 -7.61 -23.41 -31.64
CA ASN A 14 -6.38 -24.02 -31.10
C ASN A 14 -6.06 -23.63 -29.64
N PHE A 15 -6.97 -22.99 -28.91
CA PHE A 15 -6.65 -22.50 -27.56
C PHE A 15 -6.49 -23.60 -26.50
N THR A 16 -7.02 -24.80 -26.74
CA THR A 16 -6.81 -25.96 -25.88
C THR A 16 -6.53 -27.18 -26.74
N GLN A 17 -5.25 -27.46 -26.98
CA GLN A 17 -4.83 -28.71 -27.59
C GLN A 17 -5.28 -29.87 -26.67
N SER A 18 -6.02 -30.85 -27.21
CA SER A 18 -6.58 -31.95 -26.42
C SER A 18 -5.44 -32.83 -25.90
N THR A 19 -5.23 -32.84 -24.59
CA THR A 19 -4.29 -33.76 -23.94
C THR A 19 -4.90 -35.15 -23.89
N ASP A 20 -4.23 -36.16 -24.44
CA ASP A 20 -4.72 -37.55 -24.50
C ASP A 20 -4.89 -38.22 -23.12
N CYS A 21 -4.30 -37.65 -22.06
CA CYS A 21 -4.36 -38.18 -20.71
C CYS A 21 -5.12 -37.24 -19.77
N LYS A 22 -6.02 -37.81 -18.96
CA LYS A 22 -6.70 -37.10 -17.88
C LYS A 22 -5.82 -37.04 -16.63
N PRO A 23 -5.91 -35.95 -15.83
CA PRO A 23 -5.15 -35.85 -14.59
C PRO A 23 -5.58 -36.91 -13.57
N VAL A 24 -4.64 -37.31 -12.72
CA VAL A 24 -4.87 -38.29 -11.65
C VAL A 24 -5.89 -37.74 -10.65
N PRO A 25 -6.89 -38.54 -10.21
CA PRO A 25 -7.84 -38.12 -9.19
C PRO A 25 -7.15 -37.68 -7.90
N LEU A 26 -7.70 -36.67 -7.26
CA LEU A 26 -7.23 -36.21 -5.96
C LEU A 26 -7.43 -37.31 -4.91
N LYS A 27 -6.57 -37.30 -3.89
CA LYS A 27 -6.71 -38.17 -2.72
C LYS A 27 -7.88 -37.70 -1.87
N THR A 28 -8.59 -38.65 -1.26
CA THR A 28 -9.79 -38.40 -0.47
C THR A 28 -9.64 -39.12 0.86
N GLY A 29 -9.94 -38.41 1.95
CA GLY A 29 -9.77 -38.86 3.32
C GLY A 29 -9.82 -37.69 4.30
N GLU A 30 -10.04 -38.00 5.58
CA GLU A 30 -10.21 -37.01 6.65
C GLU A 30 -8.95 -36.14 6.83
N ASP A 31 -7.76 -36.72 6.68
CA ASP A 31 -6.49 -36.01 6.79
C ASP A 31 -6.30 -34.98 5.65
N GLU A 32 -6.67 -35.33 4.42
CA GLU A 32 -6.57 -34.40 3.28
C GLU A 32 -7.58 -33.26 3.41
N GLU A 33 -8.79 -33.55 3.90
CA GLU A 33 -9.82 -32.55 4.17
C GLU A 33 -9.40 -31.59 5.29
N TYR A 34 -8.82 -32.12 6.37
CA TYR A 34 -8.26 -31.31 7.46
C TYR A 34 -7.17 -30.36 6.95
N MET A 35 -6.20 -30.88 6.20
CA MET A 35 -5.12 -30.06 5.65
C MET A 35 -5.63 -29.00 4.68
N LEU A 36 -6.66 -29.31 3.89
CA LEU A 36 -7.30 -28.35 3.00
C LEU A 36 -7.99 -27.22 3.80
N ALA A 37 -8.75 -27.57 4.83
CA ALA A 37 -9.39 -26.59 5.71
C ALA A 37 -8.34 -25.68 6.39
N LEU A 38 -7.30 -26.28 6.97
CA LEU A 38 -6.22 -25.54 7.63
C LEU A 38 -5.50 -24.58 6.66
N LYS A 39 -5.25 -25.02 5.42
CA LYS A 39 -4.66 -24.16 4.39
C LYS A 39 -5.53 -22.94 4.10
N GLN A 40 -6.85 -23.13 4.03
CA GLN A 40 -7.80 -22.05 3.79
C GLN A 40 -7.83 -21.06 4.97
N GLU A 41 -7.85 -21.57 6.19
CA GLU A 41 -7.80 -20.75 7.41
C GLU A 41 -6.51 -19.95 7.49
N LEU A 42 -5.36 -20.58 7.23
CA LEU A 42 -4.07 -19.92 7.23
C LEU A 42 -4.03 -18.76 6.22
N ARG A 43 -4.60 -18.94 5.02
CA ARG A 43 -4.72 -17.87 4.02
C ARG A 43 -5.50 -16.67 4.56
N GLY A 44 -6.58 -16.92 5.31
CA GLY A 44 -7.37 -15.86 5.94
C GLY A 44 -6.62 -15.18 7.08
N THR A 45 -5.94 -15.96 7.92
CA THR A 45 -5.19 -15.46 9.07
C THR A 45 -3.98 -14.63 8.65
N MET A 46 -3.20 -15.10 7.68
CA MET A 46 -2.02 -14.38 7.19
C MET A 46 -2.35 -13.00 6.61
N LYS A 47 -3.51 -12.86 5.93
CA LYS A 47 -3.97 -11.56 5.42
C LYS A 47 -4.34 -10.55 6.51
N LYS A 48 -4.72 -11.02 7.69
CA LYS A 48 -5.05 -10.18 8.85
C LYS A 48 -3.82 -9.82 9.70
N MET A 49 -2.70 -10.49 9.47
CA MET A 49 -1.46 -10.23 10.21
C MET A 49 -0.82 -8.92 9.74
N PRO A 50 -0.08 -8.23 10.61
CA PRO A 50 0.55 -6.95 10.30
C PRO A 50 1.70 -7.07 9.27
N TYR A 51 2.13 -8.29 8.96
CA TYR A 51 3.12 -8.56 7.90
C TYR A 51 2.53 -8.43 6.50
N PHE A 52 1.20 -8.55 6.36
CA PHE A 52 0.55 -8.35 5.08
C PHE A 52 0.54 -6.86 4.77
N MET A 53 1.24 -6.45 3.71
CA MET A 53 1.27 -5.07 3.24
C MET A 53 0.19 -4.88 2.17
N PRO A 54 -1.01 -4.34 2.50
CA PRO A 54 -2.02 -4.03 1.50
C PRO A 54 -1.55 -2.88 0.62
N VAL A 55 -1.99 -2.88 -0.63
CA VAL A 55 -1.85 -1.71 -1.51
C VAL A 55 -2.71 -0.60 -0.92
N GLU A 56 -2.12 0.57 -0.66
CA GLU A 56 -2.88 1.73 -0.19
C GLU A 56 -3.71 2.27 -1.35
N GLU A 57 -5.03 2.07 -1.30
CA GLU A 57 -5.95 2.83 -2.13
C GLU A 57 -6.12 4.22 -1.52
N GLU A 58 -5.90 5.27 -2.32
CA GLU A 58 -6.23 6.64 -1.95
C GLU A 58 -7.76 6.79 -1.91
N HIS A 59 -8.36 6.35 -0.81
CA HIS A 59 -9.76 6.64 -0.56
C HIS A 59 -9.86 8.09 -0.07
N GLU A 60 -10.38 8.98 -0.92
CA GLU A 60 -10.75 10.33 -0.52
C GLU A 60 -11.83 10.25 0.57
N ALA A 61 -11.41 10.44 1.82
CA ALA A 61 -12.35 10.54 2.92
C ALA A 61 -13.20 11.80 2.72
N ILE A 62 -14.50 11.60 2.44
CA ILE A 62 -15.51 12.66 2.31
C ILE A 62 -15.54 13.54 3.57
N GLU A 63 -15.20 12.97 4.73
CA GLU A 63 -15.25 13.64 6.03
C GLU A 63 -13.87 13.75 6.71
N LYS A 64 -13.59 14.95 7.23
CA LYS A 64 -12.35 15.32 7.94
C LYS A 64 -11.99 14.42 9.13
N TYR A 65 -12.99 13.81 9.79
CA TYR A 65 -12.78 12.97 10.97
C TYR A 65 -12.57 11.49 10.65
N SER A 66 -13.00 11.01 9.48
CA SER A 66 -12.81 9.62 9.05
C SER A 66 -11.32 9.28 8.96
N GLN A 67 -10.51 10.22 8.47
CA GLN A 67 -9.05 10.09 8.37
C GLN A 67 -8.38 9.79 9.72
N LYS A 68 -8.86 10.40 10.82
CA LYS A 68 -8.29 10.19 12.15
C LYS A 68 -8.44 8.74 12.60
N TYR A 69 -9.62 8.15 12.41
CA TYR A 69 -9.89 6.77 12.81
C TYR A 69 -9.20 5.75 11.90
N GLN A 70 -9.09 6.05 10.59
CA GLN A 70 -8.30 5.25 9.67
C GLN A 70 -6.82 5.21 10.07
N GLN A 71 -6.26 6.36 10.44
CA GLN A 71 -4.86 6.44 10.86
C GLN A 71 -4.61 5.71 12.20
N LEU A 72 -5.50 5.85 13.18
CA LEU A 72 -5.43 5.11 14.44
C LEU A 72 -5.51 3.59 14.23
N SER A 73 -6.34 3.14 13.28
CA SER A 73 -6.42 1.73 12.90
C SER A 73 -5.10 1.21 12.32
N LYS A 74 -4.49 1.97 11.40
CA LYS A 74 -3.17 1.65 10.82
C LYS A 74 -2.07 1.60 11.89
N GLU A 75 -2.07 2.53 12.85
CA GLU A 75 -1.10 2.57 13.93
C GLU A 75 -1.24 1.37 14.88
N ARG A 76 -2.48 0.95 15.21
CA ARG A 76 -2.73 -0.25 16.01
C ARG A 76 -2.21 -1.54 15.33
N MET A 77 -2.24 -1.58 14.00
CA MET A 77 -1.75 -2.69 13.19
C MET A 77 -0.24 -2.58 12.87
N ALA A 78 0.47 -1.57 13.37
CA ALA A 78 1.87 -1.35 13.04
C ALA A 78 2.78 -2.36 13.77
N TRP A 79 3.40 -3.26 13.00
CA TRP A 79 4.47 -4.12 13.49
C TRP A 79 5.83 -3.46 13.26
N THR A 80 6.69 -3.44 14.29
CA THR A 80 8.04 -2.88 14.20
C THR A 80 9.09 -4.01 14.23
N PRO A 81 9.93 -4.16 13.19
CA PRO A 81 11.01 -5.13 13.20
C PRO A 81 12.16 -4.70 14.13
N ASP A 82 13.00 -5.67 14.53
CA ASP A 82 14.26 -5.39 15.20
C ASP A 82 15.28 -4.78 14.22
N TRP A 83 15.47 -3.47 14.32
CA TRP A 83 16.38 -2.70 13.48
C TRP A 83 17.87 -3.02 13.70
N ARG A 84 18.24 -3.78 14.74
CA ARG A 84 19.64 -4.17 14.95
C ARG A 84 20.09 -5.25 13.97
N ARG A 85 19.16 -6.05 13.45
CA ARG A 85 19.42 -7.14 12.51
C ARG A 85 19.35 -6.69 11.05
N LEU A 86 18.69 -5.58 10.80
CA LEU A 86 18.38 -5.07 9.47
C LEU A 86 19.36 -3.96 9.06
N PRO A 87 19.72 -3.86 7.76
CA PRO A 87 20.50 -2.74 7.25
C PRO A 87 19.83 -1.39 7.56
N ARG A 88 20.63 -0.34 7.77
CA ARG A 88 20.10 0.97 8.18
C ARG A 88 19.33 1.68 7.06
N GLU A 89 19.58 1.28 5.81
CA GLU A 89 19.02 1.84 4.58
C GLU A 89 17.52 1.57 4.48
N ILE A 90 17.06 0.43 5.00
CA ILE A 90 15.65 0.04 4.92
C ILE A 90 14.80 0.62 6.06
N LYS A 91 15.42 1.34 7.00
CA LYS A 91 14.70 1.99 8.10
C LYS A 91 13.88 3.16 7.58
N PRO A 92 12.53 3.17 7.75
CA PRO A 92 11.70 4.30 7.34
C PRO A 92 12.15 5.60 8.00
N ARG A 93 12.39 6.63 7.18
CA ARG A 93 12.78 7.95 7.65
C ARG A 93 11.53 8.81 7.86
N LYS A 94 11.36 9.34 9.08
CA LYS A 94 10.29 10.31 9.37
C LYS A 94 10.60 11.61 8.63
N LYS A 95 9.75 11.98 7.65
CA LYS A 95 9.85 13.30 6.99
C LYS A 95 9.47 14.38 8.00
N ILE A 96 10.44 15.17 8.46
CA ILE A 96 10.18 16.33 9.32
C ILE A 96 9.45 17.37 8.47
N LYS A 97 8.18 17.65 8.77
CA LYS A 97 7.43 18.74 8.12
C LYS A 97 8.09 20.06 8.56
N LYS A 98 8.70 20.81 7.64
CA LYS A 98 9.40 22.10 7.88
C LYS A 98 8.45 23.26 8.27
N ALA A 99 7.36 22.99 9.00
CA ALA A 99 6.35 23.98 9.37
C ALA A 99 6.89 25.08 10.31
N LEU A 100 7.94 24.81 11.07
CA LEU A 100 8.57 25.78 11.97
C LEU A 100 9.46 26.80 11.24
N SER A 101 9.96 26.48 10.04
CA SER A 101 10.90 27.36 9.33
C SER A 101 10.22 28.64 8.83
N GLY A 102 8.98 28.58 8.34
CA GLY A 102 8.27 29.76 7.84
C GLY A 102 7.85 30.74 8.94
N ARG A 103 7.48 30.21 10.13
CA ARG A 103 7.10 31.04 11.30
C ARG A 103 8.27 31.82 11.86
N ILE A 104 9.45 31.19 11.94
CA ILE A 104 10.68 31.84 12.41
C ILE A 104 11.13 32.93 11.43
N VAL A 105 11.10 32.65 10.12
CA VAL A 105 11.47 33.65 9.10
C VAL A 105 10.52 34.86 9.15
N ASN A 106 9.21 34.64 9.28
CA ASN A 106 8.26 35.73 9.38
C ASN A 106 8.49 36.57 10.66
N GLN A 107 8.71 35.93 11.81
CA GLN A 107 9.01 36.62 13.06
C GLN A 107 10.28 37.49 12.97
N ILE A 108 11.33 36.97 12.34
CA ILE A 108 12.58 37.71 12.13
C ILE A 108 12.34 38.92 11.22
N LEU A 109 11.59 38.76 10.13
CA LEU A 109 11.26 39.88 9.24
C LEU A 109 10.44 40.96 9.95
N GLN A 110 9.50 40.58 10.81
CA GLN A 110 8.74 41.54 11.63
C GLN A 110 9.66 42.30 12.60
N GLN A 111 10.59 41.61 13.27
CA GLN A 111 11.57 42.26 14.15
C GLN A 111 12.48 43.24 13.39
N GLN A 112 12.91 42.90 12.17
CA GLN A 112 13.73 43.78 11.34
C GLN A 112 12.94 45.01 10.87
N LEU A 113 11.66 44.87 10.51
CA LEU A 113 10.78 45.99 10.12
C LEU A 113 10.57 46.99 11.25
N GLU A 114 10.31 46.50 12.47
CA GLU A 114 10.15 47.35 13.65
C GLU A 114 11.43 48.16 13.93
N LEU A 115 12.60 47.54 13.85
CA LEU A 115 13.88 48.25 14.02
C LEU A 115 14.07 49.36 12.98
N VAL A 116 13.74 49.10 11.71
CA VAL A 116 13.82 50.12 10.65
C VAL A 116 12.85 51.28 10.92
N LEU A 117 11.64 50.99 11.37
CA LEU A 117 10.65 52.02 11.71
C LEU A 117 11.05 52.87 12.92
N VAL A 118 11.73 52.29 13.91
CA VAL A 118 12.29 53.02 15.05
C VAL A 118 13.36 54.00 14.59
N VAL A 119 14.31 53.54 13.76
CA VAL A 119 15.39 54.40 13.21
C VAL A 119 14.86 55.55 12.34
N LEU A 120 13.76 55.33 11.61
CA LEU A 120 13.16 56.37 10.76
C LEU A 120 12.32 57.39 11.54
N LYS A 121 11.91 57.11 12.78
CA LYS A 121 11.15 58.04 13.63
C LYS A 121 12.03 58.95 14.49
N GLU A 122 13.32 58.62 14.63
CA GLU A 122 14.29 59.37 15.42
C GLU A 122 15.12 60.39 14.59
N ASN A 123 14.89 60.46 13.27
CA ASN A 123 15.38 61.53 12.37
C ASN A 123 14.25 62.51 12.03
#